data_AF-A0A813V6Y3-F1
#
_entry.id   AF-A0A813V6Y3-F1
#
_cell.length_a   1.000
_cell.length_b   1.000
_cell.length_c   1.000
_cell.angle_alpha   90.00
_cell.angle_beta   90.00
_cell.angle_gamma   90.00
#
_symmetry.space_group_name_H-M   'P 1'
#
loop_
_entity.id
_entity.type
_entity.pdbx_description
1 polymer ?
#
loop_
_entity_poly.entity_id
_entity_poly.type
_entity_poly.pdbx_seq_one_letter_code
_entity_poly.pdbx_strand_id
1 'polypeptide(L)'
;MAQRYDHISCDLCDKSDFKTFRYKCLTCQDFDLCGFCFERHKEIKDHKLSHLMFQFNASKIFNATEIDEHANLNLDFLKEKFKDLNHMEKCEICLNKIKGIKLKCDICFDYYQCIDCFEKKNNSNDHIKKNHPMIVCNDTAIELDISRLNFLKNIGKGGYGTVDLNEYKQNDKKLKIAVKKIVAPIDIGFLTYWRELDVHKQIKGENILQMIGNCFSDNTFYIATEYIQKGSLRDVFKDKNFGLFERFKVAFGMICGIDRMHKNGFVHRDIKPDNVLITEDYCAKIADFGIAKIIQEVQTKQKTIFTGTPGTFPYMSPEMFKYIAETNLGGNIEITIDESKKFDIFASGLTILEIFYGTHERKDPSKGYSYTNPIVIEQDPKYFKKLILKCVDFEPSNRPTISQILDYLIVLNDFIQFLRSGKLKDLDSKNFQDKTEIMEESCELFEKENFSI
;
A
#
# COMPACT_ATOMS: atom_id res chain seq x y z
N MET A 1 17.98 22.07 3.07
CA MET A 1 17.93 23.51 2.75
C MET A 1 16.59 23.79 2.10
N ALA A 2 15.75 24.63 2.73
CA ALA A 2 14.43 24.97 2.19
C ALA A 2 14.60 25.61 0.80
N GLN A 3 13.96 25.04 -0.22
CA GLN A 3 13.99 25.61 -1.57
C GLN A 3 13.14 26.88 -1.56
N ARG A 4 13.78 28.00 -1.90
CA ARG A 4 13.14 29.31 -2.06
C ARG A 4 12.54 29.35 -3.47
N TYR A 5 11.23 29.60 -3.58
CA TYR A 5 10.60 29.82 -4.88
C TYR A 5 10.72 31.30 -5.22
N ASP A 6 11.89 31.70 -5.72
CA ASP A 6 12.12 33.09 -6.12
C ASP A 6 11.20 33.47 -7.29
N HIS A 7 10.62 34.67 -7.22
CA HIS A 7 9.76 35.31 -8.25
C HIS A 7 8.27 34.90 -8.30
N ILE A 8 7.70 34.35 -7.22
CA ILE A 8 6.28 33.94 -7.18
C ILE A 8 5.59 34.49 -5.93
N SER A 9 4.47 35.20 -6.13
CA SER A 9 3.67 35.86 -5.08
C SER A 9 2.29 35.23 -4.95
N CYS A 10 1.75 35.23 -3.72
CA CYS A 10 0.36 34.82 -3.46
C CYS A 10 -0.62 35.87 -3.98
N ASP A 11 -1.53 35.52 -4.88
CA ASP A 11 -2.49 36.45 -5.52
C ASP A 11 -3.58 37.00 -4.59
N LEU A 12 -3.64 36.55 -3.33
CA LEU A 12 -4.58 37.06 -2.32
C LEU A 12 -3.94 37.93 -1.23
N CYS A 13 -2.63 37.77 -0.99
CA CYS A 13 -1.96 38.54 0.07
C CYS A 13 -0.66 39.20 -0.38
N ASP A 14 -0.34 39.14 -1.68
CA ASP A 14 0.81 39.70 -2.37
C ASP A 14 2.18 39.30 -1.79
N LYS A 15 2.20 38.31 -0.89
CA LYS A 15 3.42 37.83 -0.24
C LYS A 15 4.23 37.00 -1.24
N SER A 16 5.44 37.44 -1.55
CA SER A 16 6.43 36.69 -2.32
C SER A 16 7.27 35.75 -1.43
N ASP A 17 7.88 34.73 -2.04
CA ASP A 17 8.88 33.84 -1.43
C ASP A 17 8.42 33.17 -0.12
N PHE A 18 7.16 32.73 -0.07
CA PHE A 18 6.60 32.13 1.13
C PHE A 18 7.13 30.72 1.38
N LYS A 19 7.53 30.45 2.64
CA LYS A 19 8.12 29.17 3.11
C LYS A 19 7.09 28.07 3.40
N THR A 20 5.82 28.35 3.17
CA THR A 20 4.69 27.43 3.40
C THR A 20 4.32 26.70 2.10
N PHE A 21 3.37 25.76 2.16
CA PHE A 21 2.76 25.16 0.97
C PHE A 21 2.33 26.24 -0.05
N ARG A 22 2.58 25.97 -1.33
CA ARG A 22 2.10 26.79 -2.46
C ARG A 22 0.99 26.04 -3.16
N TYR A 23 -0.15 26.67 -3.39
CA TYR A 23 -1.30 26.08 -4.04
C TYR A 23 -1.56 26.82 -5.36
N LYS A 24 -1.34 26.19 -6.51
CA LYS A 24 -1.61 26.79 -7.82
C LYS A 24 -2.98 26.37 -8.32
N CYS A 25 -3.77 27.33 -8.80
CA CYS A 25 -5.01 27.04 -9.49
C CYS A 25 -4.70 26.44 -10.85
N LEU A 26 -5.29 25.28 -11.14
CA LEU A 26 -5.11 24.59 -12.42
C LEU A 26 -6.05 25.12 -13.51
N THR A 27 -7.00 25.99 -13.13
CA THR A 27 -8.03 26.51 -14.02
C THR A 27 -7.82 27.98 -14.37
N CYS A 28 -7.31 28.80 -13.44
CA CYS A 28 -6.96 30.20 -13.69
C CYS A 28 -5.51 30.33 -14.20
N GLN A 29 -5.27 31.26 -15.12
CA GLN A 29 -3.93 31.55 -15.62
C GLN A 29 -3.18 32.41 -14.60
N ASP A 30 -2.08 31.89 -14.08
CA ASP A 30 -1.22 32.54 -13.06
C ASP A 30 -1.93 32.97 -11.78
N PHE A 31 -2.61 32.01 -11.15
CA PHE A 31 -3.19 32.17 -9.82
C PHE A 31 -2.59 31.18 -8.82
N ASP A 32 -1.88 31.70 -7.83
CA ASP A 32 -1.08 31.01 -6.82
C ASP A 32 -1.47 31.52 -5.42
N LEU A 33 -1.76 30.59 -4.50
CA LEU A 33 -2.09 30.88 -3.11
C LEU A 33 -1.02 30.32 -2.18
N CYS A 34 -0.66 31.07 -1.14
CA CYS A 34 0.03 30.47 -0.01
C CYS A 34 -0.96 29.60 0.79
N GLY A 35 -0.46 28.61 1.55
CA GLY A 35 -1.32 27.68 2.27
C GLY A 35 -2.32 28.33 3.21
N PHE A 36 -1.97 29.46 3.81
CA PHE A 36 -2.88 30.23 4.64
C PHE A 36 -4.04 30.86 3.87
N CYS A 37 -3.76 31.39 2.67
CA CYS A 37 -4.78 31.94 1.79
C CYS A 37 -5.62 30.82 1.16
N PHE A 38 -5.03 29.68 0.82
CA PHE A 38 -5.79 28.52 0.32
C PHE A 38 -6.82 28.02 1.34
N GLU A 39 -6.48 27.90 2.62
CA GLU A 39 -7.43 27.40 3.62
C GLU A 39 -8.57 28.38 3.95
N ARG A 40 -8.45 29.65 3.55
CA ARG A 40 -9.35 30.72 3.97
C ARG A 40 -9.94 31.53 2.83
N HIS A 41 -9.55 31.25 1.58
CA HIS A 41 -10.04 32.02 0.44
C HIS A 41 -11.54 31.85 0.22
N LYS A 42 -12.14 32.90 -0.32
CA LYS A 42 -13.53 32.93 -0.76
C LYS A 42 -13.56 33.11 -2.28
N GLU A 43 -14.72 32.88 -2.90
CA GLU A 43 -14.87 33.23 -4.32
C GLU A 43 -14.58 34.71 -4.52
N ILE A 44 -13.69 35.00 -5.46
CA ILE A 44 -13.38 36.35 -5.90
C ILE A 44 -13.59 36.45 -7.40
N LYS A 45 -13.62 37.67 -7.93
CA LYS A 45 -13.99 37.95 -9.33
C LYS A 45 -13.19 37.11 -10.34
N ASP A 46 -11.91 36.86 -10.05
CA ASP A 46 -10.96 36.20 -10.93
C ASP A 46 -10.61 34.75 -10.51
N HIS A 47 -11.25 34.22 -9.45
CA HIS A 47 -11.05 32.84 -8.99
C HIS A 47 -12.29 32.27 -8.27
N LYS A 48 -12.81 31.13 -8.75
CA LYS A 48 -13.96 30.42 -8.14
C LYS A 48 -13.50 29.29 -7.23
N LEU A 49 -14.24 29.02 -6.15
CA LEU A 49 -13.92 27.95 -5.18
C LEU A 49 -14.02 26.55 -5.78
N SER A 50 -14.77 26.39 -6.87
CA SER A 50 -14.86 25.13 -7.61
C SER A 50 -13.62 24.80 -8.44
N HIS A 51 -12.68 25.73 -8.61
CA HIS A 51 -11.46 25.49 -9.39
C HIS A 51 -10.50 24.57 -8.62
N LEU A 52 -9.89 23.63 -9.34
CA LEU A 52 -9.02 22.63 -8.73
C LEU A 52 -7.65 23.25 -8.36
N MET A 53 -7.22 23.07 -7.11
CA MET A 53 -5.98 23.63 -6.58
C MET A 53 -4.93 22.54 -6.37
N PHE A 54 -3.73 22.76 -6.88
CA PHE A 54 -2.60 21.83 -6.78
C PHE A 54 -1.54 22.33 -5.81
N GLN A 55 -1.18 21.51 -4.82
CA GLN A 55 -0.22 21.84 -3.77
C GLN A 55 1.23 21.47 -4.16
N PHE A 56 2.12 22.45 -4.13
CA PHE A 56 3.57 22.30 -4.15
C PHE A 56 4.08 22.26 -2.71
N ASN A 57 4.87 21.23 -2.43
CA ASN A 57 5.34 20.93 -1.08
C ASN A 57 6.84 21.17 -0.96
N ALA A 58 7.24 22.03 -0.02
CA ALA A 58 8.63 22.16 0.40
C ALA A 58 8.81 21.32 1.68
N SER A 59 9.74 20.36 1.64
CA SER A 59 10.10 19.37 2.67
C SER A 59 9.15 18.17 2.84
N LYS A 60 9.71 16.98 2.59
CA LYS A 60 9.19 15.66 2.95
C LYS A 60 9.87 15.23 4.25
N ILE A 61 9.13 14.58 5.15
CA ILE A 61 9.35 13.27 5.79
C ILE A 61 8.33 13.17 6.94
N PHE A 62 7.60 12.05 7.03
CA PHE A 62 6.47 11.73 7.93
C PHE A 62 5.06 12.22 7.55
N ASN A 63 4.09 11.29 7.65
CA ASN A 63 2.70 11.57 8.01
C ASN A 63 2.60 11.97 9.50
N ALA A 64 3.47 12.86 9.94
CA ALA A 64 3.40 13.50 11.24
C ALA A 64 3.17 14.99 10.98
N THR A 65 2.24 15.59 11.72
CA THR A 65 2.11 17.04 11.73
C THR A 65 3.40 17.58 12.34
N GLU A 66 4.25 18.24 11.54
CA GLU A 66 5.37 19.03 12.07
C GLU A 66 4.80 20.00 13.09
N ILE A 67 5.24 19.91 14.35
CA ILE A 67 4.88 20.91 15.35
C ILE A 67 5.83 22.08 15.17
N ASP A 68 5.56 22.90 14.18
CA ASP A 68 6.21 24.19 14.06
C ASP A 68 5.83 25.01 15.30
N GLU A 69 6.79 25.68 15.96
CA GLU A 69 6.59 26.41 17.23
C GLU A 69 5.57 27.58 17.13
N HIS A 70 4.92 27.72 15.98
CA HIS A 70 3.92 28.72 15.68
C HIS A 70 2.60 28.18 15.09
N ALA A 71 2.41 26.85 15.02
CA ALA A 71 1.17 26.24 14.55
C ALA A 71 0.33 25.68 15.71
N ASN A 72 -0.84 26.28 15.95
CA ASN A 72 -1.82 25.78 16.92
C ASN A 72 -2.42 24.45 16.44
N LEU A 73 -1.76 23.33 16.74
CA LEU A 73 -2.43 22.04 16.86
C LEU A 73 -3.59 22.17 17.87
N ASN A 74 -4.72 21.52 17.60
CA ASN A 74 -5.75 21.34 18.62
C ASN A 74 -5.26 20.30 19.64
N LEU A 75 -4.33 20.75 20.49
CA LEU A 75 -3.69 19.93 21.53
C LEU A 75 -4.73 19.40 22.50
N ASP A 76 -5.82 20.12 22.74
CA ASP A 76 -6.92 19.66 23.59
C ASP A 76 -7.61 18.41 23.01
N PHE A 77 -7.92 18.41 21.71
CA PHE A 77 -8.45 17.23 21.03
C PHE A 77 -7.47 16.05 21.06
N LEU A 78 -6.18 16.29 20.82
CA LEU A 78 -5.18 15.22 20.82
C LEU A 78 -4.94 14.68 22.24
N LYS A 79 -4.95 15.55 23.25
CA LYS A 79 -4.84 15.15 24.66
C LYS A 79 -6.01 14.29 25.05
N GLU A 80 -7.22 14.66 24.65
CA GLU A 80 -8.42 13.86 24.88
C GLU A 80 -8.35 12.50 24.17
N LYS A 81 -7.99 12.49 22.88
CA LYS A 81 -7.90 11.27 22.06
C LYS A 81 -6.88 10.26 22.59
N PHE A 82 -5.76 10.73 23.13
CA PHE A 82 -4.63 9.89 23.50
C PHE A 82 -4.42 9.75 25.02
N LYS A 83 -5.28 10.34 25.86
CA LYS A 83 -5.14 10.41 27.33
C LYS A 83 -4.81 9.09 28.05
N ASP A 84 -5.27 7.97 27.51
CA ASP A 84 -5.16 6.64 28.12
C ASP A 84 -3.93 5.85 27.63
N LEU A 85 -3.17 6.39 26.65
CA LEU A 85 -1.94 5.76 26.17
C LEU A 85 -0.80 5.93 27.18
N ASN A 86 -0.09 4.84 27.43
CA ASN A 86 1.12 4.81 28.25
C ASN A 86 2.27 4.31 27.40
N HIS A 87 3.39 5.01 27.43
CA HIS A 87 4.59 4.70 26.67
C HIS A 87 5.71 4.20 27.60
N MET A 88 6.59 3.37 27.06
CA MET A 88 7.72 2.82 27.83
C MET A 88 8.87 3.83 27.95
N GLU A 89 9.00 4.72 26.96
CA GLU A 89 9.99 5.77 26.91
C GLU A 89 9.75 6.82 28.00
N LYS A 90 10.86 7.35 28.51
CA LYS A 90 10.85 8.47 29.43
C LYS A 90 10.97 9.77 28.65
N CYS A 91 10.31 10.81 29.15
CA CYS A 91 10.55 12.15 28.63
C CYS A 91 11.98 12.57 29.02
N GLU A 92 12.76 13.02 28.04
CA GLU A 92 14.13 13.50 28.24
C GLU A 92 14.20 14.75 29.15
N ILE A 93 13.06 15.42 29.38
CA ILE A 93 12.94 16.58 30.25
C ILE A 93 12.58 16.18 31.68
N CYS A 94 11.41 15.57 31.87
CA CYS A 94 10.92 15.29 33.24
C CYS A 94 11.32 13.92 33.76
N LEU A 95 11.98 13.09 32.94
CA LEU A 95 12.47 11.73 33.25
C LEU A 95 11.38 10.73 33.66
N ASN A 96 10.11 11.13 33.58
CA ASN A 96 8.95 10.27 33.82
C ASN A 96 8.56 9.52 32.55
N LYS A 97 7.92 8.36 32.70
CA LYS A 97 7.28 7.66 31.58
C LYS A 97 6.25 8.56 30.90
N ILE A 98 6.22 8.56 29.57
CA ILE A 98 5.30 9.41 28.83
C ILE A 98 3.89 8.81 28.90
N LYS A 99 2.92 9.62 29.30
CA LYS A 99 1.49 9.31 29.26
C LYS A 99 0.81 10.28 28.29
N GLY A 100 -0.14 9.80 27.51
CA GLY A 100 -0.84 10.62 26.52
C GLY A 100 -0.11 10.70 25.18
N ILE A 101 0.07 11.91 24.69
CA ILE A 101 0.78 12.20 23.44
C ILE A 101 2.29 12.01 23.64
N LYS A 102 2.92 11.16 22.81
CA LYS A 102 4.38 11.02 22.71
C LYS A 102 4.89 11.88 21.55
N LEU A 103 5.90 12.71 21.83
CA LEU A 103 6.60 13.50 20.82
C LEU A 103 7.99 12.91 20.61
N LYS A 104 8.41 12.81 19.36
CA LYS A 104 9.77 12.39 18.98
C LYS A 104 10.46 13.53 18.24
N CYS A 105 11.77 13.70 18.43
CA CYS A 105 12.56 14.57 17.58
C CYS A 105 12.73 13.94 16.18
N ASP A 106 12.53 14.74 15.14
CA ASP A 106 12.74 14.31 13.76
C ASP A 106 14.24 14.10 13.41
N ILE A 107 15.13 14.75 14.17
CA ILE A 107 16.58 14.79 13.91
C ILE A 107 17.36 13.89 14.88
N CYS A 108 16.95 13.84 16.14
CA CYS A 108 17.63 13.06 17.19
C CYS A 108 16.97 11.69 17.33
N PHE A 109 17.74 10.64 17.05
CA PHE A 109 17.26 9.26 16.98
C PHE A 109 16.50 8.79 18.23
N ASP A 110 16.98 9.17 19.42
CA ASP A 110 16.46 8.73 20.73
C ASP A 110 15.94 9.88 21.61
N TYR A 111 15.49 10.99 21.04
CA TYR A 111 14.95 12.10 21.84
C TYR A 111 13.42 12.07 21.89
N TYR A 112 12.87 11.85 23.09
CA TYR A 112 11.44 11.77 23.34
C TYR A 112 10.98 12.82 24.36
N GLN A 113 9.80 13.39 24.13
CA GLN A 113 9.22 14.40 24.99
C GLN A 113 7.74 14.16 25.24
N CYS A 114 7.27 14.35 26.48
CA CYS A 114 5.85 14.37 26.75
C CYS A 114 5.23 15.74 26.39
N ILE A 115 3.94 15.74 26.08
CA ILE A 115 3.22 16.96 25.72
C ILE A 115 3.31 18.05 26.79
N ASP A 116 3.24 17.68 28.07
CA ASP A 116 3.31 18.65 29.18
C ASP A 116 4.67 19.38 29.24
N CYS A 117 5.77 18.67 28.93
CA CYS A 117 7.09 19.29 28.90
C CYS A 117 7.28 20.16 27.65
N PHE A 118 6.67 19.74 26.53
CA PHE A 118 6.70 20.49 25.28
C PHE A 118 5.95 21.82 25.41
N GLU A 119 4.74 21.82 25.98
CA GLU A 119 3.95 23.04 26.20
C GLU A 119 4.58 23.99 27.22
N LYS A 120 5.21 23.45 28.27
CA LYS A 120 5.88 24.26 29.31
C LYS A 120 7.18 24.89 28.82
N LYS A 121 7.64 24.58 27.59
CA LYS A 121 8.97 24.96 27.06
C LYS A 121 10.12 24.67 28.03
N ASN A 122 9.94 23.67 28.89
CA ASN A 122 10.94 23.27 29.87
C ASN A 122 12.01 22.42 29.17
N ASN A 123 12.77 22.98 28.24
CA ASN A 123 13.74 22.20 27.48
C ASN A 123 15.15 22.42 28.05
N SER A 124 15.52 21.60 29.03
CA SER A 124 16.91 21.49 29.49
C SER A 124 17.70 20.65 28.49
N ASN A 125 18.36 21.31 27.53
CA ASN A 125 19.59 20.93 26.79
C ASN A 125 19.59 21.50 25.37
N ASP A 126 20.74 21.41 24.68
CA ASP A 126 21.09 21.93 23.35
C ASP A 126 20.07 21.70 22.20
N HIS A 127 18.97 20.99 22.44
CA HIS A 127 17.90 20.70 21.50
C HIS A 127 17.18 21.96 20.97
N ILE A 128 16.80 22.94 21.82
CA ILE A 128 16.20 24.21 21.36
C ILE A 128 17.21 25.05 20.57
N LYS A 129 18.47 25.12 21.01
CA LYS A 129 19.49 25.93 20.33
C LYS A 129 19.70 25.54 18.87
N LYS A 130 19.35 24.29 18.52
CA LYS A 130 19.46 23.74 17.17
C LYS A 130 18.13 23.77 16.38
N ASN A 131 17.04 24.28 16.95
CA ASN A 131 15.70 24.32 16.33
C ASN A 131 15.28 22.97 15.72
N HIS A 132 15.47 21.87 16.47
CA HIS A 132 15.05 20.56 15.98
C HIS A 132 13.52 20.41 16.04
N PRO A 133 12.87 20.01 14.93
CA PRO A 133 11.43 19.84 14.90
C PRO A 133 10.99 18.60 15.69
N MET A 134 9.85 18.74 16.35
CA MET A 134 9.20 17.66 17.09
C MET A 134 7.99 17.17 16.30
N ILE A 135 7.79 15.85 16.30
CA ILE A 135 6.70 15.16 15.61
C ILE A 135 5.84 14.40 16.61
N VAL A 136 4.51 14.43 16.40
CA VAL A 136 3.58 13.59 17.18
C VAL A 136 3.77 12.12 16.76
N CYS A 137 4.29 11.32 17.67
CA CYS A 137 4.52 9.89 17.52
C CYS A 137 3.45 9.12 18.31
N ASN A 138 2.19 9.30 17.91
CA ASN A 138 1.10 8.46 18.36
C ASN A 138 0.79 7.49 17.23
N ASP A 139 1.70 6.53 17.03
CA ASP A 139 1.56 5.49 16.03
C ASP A 139 0.17 4.83 16.15
N THR A 140 -0.55 4.69 15.03
CA THR A 140 -1.68 3.74 14.96
C THR A 140 -1.19 2.29 15.00
N ALA A 141 0.12 2.08 14.87
CA ALA A 141 0.79 0.83 15.13
C ALA A 141 1.17 0.78 16.61
N ILE A 142 0.60 -0.17 17.34
CA ILE A 142 0.98 -0.40 18.74
C ILE A 142 2.40 -0.97 18.74
N GLU A 143 3.28 -0.48 19.62
CA GLU A 143 4.55 -1.15 19.90
C GLU A 143 4.24 -2.58 20.35
N LEU A 144 4.64 -3.57 19.55
CA LEU A 144 4.31 -4.96 19.81
C LEU A 144 5.11 -5.45 21.02
N ASP A 145 4.42 -5.73 22.13
CA ASP A 145 5.04 -6.35 23.29
C ASP A 145 5.14 -7.87 23.08
N ILE A 146 6.32 -8.33 22.66
CA ILE A 146 6.55 -9.75 22.36
C ILE A 146 6.30 -10.68 23.56
N SER A 147 6.36 -10.17 24.80
CA SER A 147 6.09 -10.96 26.00
C SER A 147 4.61 -11.37 26.13
N ARG A 148 3.73 -10.69 25.39
CA ARG A 148 2.28 -10.96 25.35
C ARG A 148 1.87 -11.90 24.24
N LEU A 149 2.82 -12.34 23.42
CA LEU A 149 2.59 -13.32 22.36
C LEU A 149 2.55 -14.72 22.95
N ASN A 150 1.50 -15.46 22.62
CA ASN A 150 1.44 -16.89 22.79
C ASN A 150 1.46 -17.56 21.41
N PHE A 151 2.57 -18.20 21.08
CA PHE A 151 2.73 -18.92 19.82
C PHE A 151 1.71 -20.06 19.71
N LEU A 152 1.03 -20.14 18.56
CA LEU A 152 0.07 -21.21 18.27
C LEU A 152 0.60 -22.17 17.21
N LYS A 153 0.97 -21.64 16.03
CA LYS A 153 1.51 -22.45 14.93
C LYS A 153 2.31 -21.59 13.96
N ASN A 154 3.28 -22.18 13.29
CA ASN A 154 3.87 -21.55 12.11
C ASN A 154 2.86 -21.63 10.95
N ILE A 155 2.66 -20.52 10.24
CA ILE A 155 1.71 -20.42 9.13
C ILE A 155 2.35 -20.01 7.81
N GLY A 156 3.64 -19.66 7.84
CA GLY A 156 4.38 -19.32 6.64
C GLY A 156 5.88 -19.31 6.89
N LYS A 157 6.63 -19.62 5.83
CA LYS A 157 8.09 -19.50 5.78
C LYS A 157 8.47 -19.00 4.39
N GLY A 158 9.09 -17.83 4.34
CA GLY A 158 9.53 -17.19 3.10
C GLY A 158 11.03 -16.90 3.08
N GLY A 159 11.52 -16.29 2.01
CA GLY A 159 12.93 -15.93 1.85
C GLY A 159 13.44 -14.89 2.86
N TYR A 160 12.53 -14.14 3.48
CA TYR A 160 12.83 -13.07 4.42
C TYR A 160 12.48 -13.41 5.88
N GLY A 161 12.03 -14.63 6.16
CA GLY A 161 11.78 -15.10 7.53
C GLY A 161 10.54 -15.99 7.70
N THR A 162 9.97 -15.98 8.90
CA THR A 162 8.83 -16.85 9.28
C THR A 162 7.61 -16.03 9.67
N VAL A 163 6.42 -16.57 9.39
CA VAL A 163 5.15 -16.00 9.85
C VAL A 163 4.49 -16.99 10.80
N ASP A 164 4.22 -16.54 12.02
CA ASP A 164 3.65 -17.35 13.07
C ASP A 164 2.25 -16.82 13.44
N LEU A 165 1.28 -17.72 13.56
CA LEU A 165 0.01 -17.42 14.21
C LEU A 165 0.22 -17.38 15.71
N ASN A 166 -0.18 -16.26 16.32
CA ASN A 166 -0.08 -16.03 17.75
C ASN A 166 -1.42 -15.59 18.32
N GLU A 167 -1.61 -15.85 19.60
CA GLU A 167 -2.61 -15.18 20.42
C GLU A 167 -1.95 -14.03 21.17
N TYR A 168 -2.41 -12.80 20.95
CA TYR A 168 -1.92 -11.60 21.62
C TYR A 168 -2.85 -11.22 22.76
N LYS A 169 -2.29 -11.11 23.97
CA LYS A 169 -3.04 -10.68 25.16
C LYS A 169 -3.07 -9.15 25.23
N GLN A 170 -4.25 -8.57 25.08
CA GLN A 170 -4.46 -7.14 25.26
C GLN A 170 -5.59 -6.93 26.28
N ASN A 171 -5.21 -6.41 27.45
CA ASN A 171 -6.07 -6.39 28.64
C ASN A 171 -6.55 -7.84 28.92
N ASP A 172 -7.85 -8.08 29.07
CA ASP A 172 -8.41 -9.43 29.25
C ASP A 172 -8.85 -10.11 27.94
N LYS A 173 -8.57 -9.50 26.78
CA LYS A 173 -8.95 -10.04 25.47
C LYS A 173 -7.77 -10.74 24.80
N LYS A 174 -8.10 -11.80 24.07
CA LYS A 174 -7.18 -12.62 23.27
C LYS A 174 -7.48 -12.38 21.80
N LEU A 175 -6.51 -11.86 21.07
CA LEU A 175 -6.61 -11.56 19.64
C LEU A 175 -5.73 -12.52 18.86
N LYS A 176 -6.26 -13.17 17.82
CA LYS A 176 -5.44 -13.95 16.90
C LYS A 176 -4.76 -13.00 15.91
N ILE A 177 -3.44 -13.05 15.85
CA ILE A 177 -2.63 -12.19 14.98
C ILE A 177 -1.58 -13.03 14.24
N ALA A 178 -1.21 -12.59 13.04
CA ALA A 178 -0.07 -13.14 12.33
C ALA A 178 1.15 -12.28 12.63
N VAL A 179 2.26 -12.90 13.02
CA VAL A 179 3.52 -12.20 13.35
C VAL A 179 4.60 -12.66 12.40
N LYS A 180 5.04 -11.75 11.54
CA LYS A 180 6.19 -11.93 10.65
C LYS A 180 7.46 -11.57 11.41
N LYS A 181 8.38 -12.52 11.49
CA LYS A 181 9.74 -12.36 11.98
C LYS A 181 10.66 -12.22 10.78
N ILE A 182 11.35 -11.09 10.66
CA ILE A 182 12.28 -10.87 9.55
C ILE A 182 13.63 -11.47 9.94
N VAL A 183 14.00 -12.56 9.29
CA VAL A 183 15.23 -13.32 9.53
C VAL A 183 16.17 -13.07 8.37
N ALA A 184 16.85 -11.93 8.40
CA ALA A 184 17.81 -11.50 7.38
C ALA A 184 18.97 -10.74 8.06
N PRO A 185 20.14 -10.62 7.40
CA PRO A 185 21.21 -9.73 7.88
C PRO A 185 20.65 -8.34 8.17
N ILE A 186 21.09 -7.70 9.26
CA ILE A 186 20.47 -6.50 9.84
C ILE A 186 20.19 -5.43 8.78
N ASP A 187 21.13 -5.14 7.88
CA ASP A 187 20.97 -4.11 6.85
C ASP A 187 19.87 -4.45 5.84
N ILE A 188 19.82 -5.70 5.37
CA ILE A 188 18.81 -6.18 4.42
C ILE A 188 17.44 -6.27 5.11
N GLY A 189 17.43 -6.83 6.33
CA GLY A 189 16.23 -6.97 7.14
C GLY A 189 15.61 -5.63 7.51
N PHE A 190 16.43 -4.63 7.83
CA PHE A 190 16.00 -3.27 8.12
C PHE A 190 15.33 -2.62 6.91
N LEU A 191 15.91 -2.76 5.70
CA LEU A 191 15.31 -2.22 4.48
C LEU A 191 13.97 -2.89 4.16
N THR A 192 13.87 -4.22 4.27
CA THR A 192 12.62 -4.97 4.08
C THR A 192 11.57 -4.54 5.11
N TYR A 193 11.95 -4.45 6.38
CA TYR A 193 11.11 -4.00 7.48
C TYR A 193 10.57 -2.59 7.23
N TRP A 194 11.44 -1.64 6.90
CA TRP A 194 11.06 -0.25 6.68
C TRP A 194 10.09 -0.08 5.51
N ARG A 195 10.31 -0.79 4.40
CA ARG A 195 9.38 -0.76 3.25
C ARG A 195 7.99 -1.24 3.63
N GLU A 196 7.93 -2.33 4.41
CA GLU A 196 6.66 -2.90 4.84
C GLU A 196 5.93 -1.96 5.81
N LEU A 197 6.66 -1.35 6.76
CA LEU A 197 6.10 -0.31 7.62
C LEU A 197 5.59 0.90 6.84
N ASP A 198 6.34 1.36 5.84
CA ASP A 198 6.00 2.55 5.06
C ASP A 198 4.69 2.36 4.29
N VAL A 199 4.54 1.22 3.61
CA VAL A 199 3.28 0.84 2.95
C VAL A 199 2.13 0.76 3.96
N HIS A 200 2.32 0.07 5.08
CA HIS A 200 1.26 -0.08 6.08
C HIS A 200 0.86 1.22 6.78
N LYS A 201 1.76 2.21 6.85
CA LYS A 201 1.49 3.54 7.42
C LYS A 201 0.72 4.43 6.44
N GLN A 202 1.00 4.32 5.15
CA GLN A 202 0.42 5.19 4.12
C GLN A 202 -0.86 4.63 3.50
N ILE A 203 -0.98 3.30 3.40
CA ILE A 203 -2.09 2.64 2.71
C ILE A 203 -2.94 1.86 3.71
N LYS A 204 -4.23 2.22 3.77
CA LYS A 204 -5.27 1.53 4.53
C LYS A 204 -6.42 1.17 3.60
N GLY A 205 -7.09 0.04 3.82
CA GLY A 205 -8.24 -0.36 3.01
C GLY A 205 -8.64 -1.82 3.22
N GLU A 206 -9.85 -2.15 2.79
CA GLU A 206 -10.42 -3.50 2.96
C GLU A 206 -9.61 -4.57 2.22
N ASN A 207 -9.05 -4.24 1.05
CA ASN A 207 -8.24 -5.14 0.22
C ASN A 207 -6.72 -5.03 0.48
N ILE A 208 -6.32 -4.42 1.58
CA ILE A 208 -4.92 -4.31 2.00
C ILE A 208 -4.80 -4.94 3.39
N LEU A 209 -3.80 -5.79 3.62
CA LEU A 209 -3.57 -6.39 4.92
C LEU A 209 -3.31 -5.31 5.99
N GLN A 210 -3.99 -5.38 7.12
CA GLN A 210 -3.87 -4.38 8.18
C GLN A 210 -2.80 -4.77 9.21
N MET A 211 -1.85 -3.86 9.42
CA MET A 211 -0.87 -3.96 10.50
C MET A 211 -1.49 -3.53 11.84
N ILE A 212 -1.27 -4.36 12.86
CA ILE A 212 -1.70 -4.16 14.25
C ILE A 212 -0.57 -3.51 15.05
N GLY A 213 0.67 -3.95 14.84
CA GLY A 213 1.82 -3.48 15.58
C GLY A 213 3.14 -3.94 14.99
N ASN A 214 4.23 -3.40 15.52
CA ASN A 214 5.59 -3.77 15.13
C ASN A 214 6.55 -3.56 16.30
N CYS A 215 7.70 -4.21 16.27
CA CYS A 215 8.79 -3.95 17.20
C CYS A 215 10.12 -4.45 16.64
N PHE A 216 11.21 -4.01 17.27
CA PHE A 216 12.54 -4.60 17.11
C PHE A 216 12.98 -5.12 18.48
N SER A 217 13.26 -6.41 18.58
CA SER A 217 13.65 -7.06 19.84
C SER A 217 14.57 -8.23 19.55
N ASP A 218 15.57 -8.47 20.41
CA ASP A 218 16.54 -9.55 20.26
C ASP A 218 17.15 -9.62 18.84
N ASN A 219 17.57 -8.46 18.31
CA ASN A 219 18.11 -8.30 16.95
C ASN A 219 17.19 -8.81 15.82
N THR A 220 15.89 -8.88 16.07
CA THR A 220 14.89 -9.38 15.13
C THR A 220 13.79 -8.33 14.95
N PHE A 221 13.41 -8.07 13.70
CA PHE A 221 12.28 -7.20 13.39
C PHE A 221 10.98 -8.01 13.35
N TYR A 222 9.92 -7.46 13.94
CA TYR A 222 8.61 -8.09 14.03
C TYR A 222 7.54 -7.17 13.46
N ILE A 223 6.66 -7.73 12.63
CA ILE A 223 5.47 -7.06 12.12
C ILE A 223 4.26 -7.94 12.45
N ALA A 224 3.32 -7.40 13.22
CA ALA A 224 2.07 -8.05 13.59
C ALA A 224 0.92 -7.51 12.73
N THR A 225 0.15 -8.40 12.12
CA THR A 225 -1.03 -8.08 11.29
C THR A 225 -2.26 -8.83 11.78
N GLU A 226 -3.43 -8.44 11.25
CA GLU A 226 -4.63 -9.27 11.36
C GLU A 226 -4.35 -10.69 10.85
N TYR A 227 -4.94 -11.70 11.51
CA TYR A 227 -4.89 -13.07 11.04
C TYR A 227 -6.02 -13.34 10.04
N ILE A 228 -5.65 -13.82 8.85
CA ILE A 228 -6.59 -14.15 7.77
C ILE A 228 -6.78 -15.67 7.71
N GLN A 229 -8.02 -16.13 7.86
CA GLN A 229 -8.35 -17.51 8.24
C GLN A 229 -8.13 -18.52 7.12
N LYS A 230 -8.56 -18.23 5.88
CA LYS A 230 -8.38 -19.13 4.73
C LYS A 230 -6.93 -19.14 4.21
N GLY A 231 -6.05 -18.34 4.79
CA GLY A 231 -4.65 -18.26 4.37
C GLY A 231 -4.50 -17.52 3.05
N SER A 232 -3.58 -17.99 2.22
CA SER A 232 -3.28 -17.42 0.91
C SER A 232 -4.25 -17.93 -0.16
N LEU A 233 -4.33 -17.23 -1.29
CA LEU A 233 -5.08 -17.69 -2.46
C LEU A 233 -4.54 -19.04 -2.96
N ARG A 234 -3.25 -19.29 -2.79
CA ARG A 234 -2.62 -20.59 -3.07
C ARG A 234 -3.24 -21.73 -2.26
N ASP A 235 -3.61 -21.47 -1.00
CA ASP A 235 -4.29 -22.44 -0.12
C ASP A 235 -5.74 -22.65 -0.57
N VAL A 236 -6.41 -21.55 -0.97
CA VAL A 236 -7.82 -21.55 -1.39
C VAL A 236 -8.07 -22.31 -2.69
N PHE A 237 -7.08 -22.50 -3.56
CA PHE A 237 -7.25 -23.35 -4.76
C PHE A 237 -7.65 -24.80 -4.45
N LYS A 238 -7.42 -25.26 -3.22
CA LYS A 238 -7.82 -26.60 -2.74
C LYS A 238 -9.23 -26.62 -2.11
N ASP A 239 -9.83 -25.46 -1.91
CA ASP A 239 -11.15 -25.31 -1.31
C ASP A 239 -12.24 -25.68 -2.32
N LYS A 240 -13.09 -26.64 -1.96
CA LYS A 240 -14.21 -27.10 -2.81
C LYS A 240 -15.28 -26.03 -3.00
N ASN A 241 -15.35 -25.05 -2.09
CA ASN A 241 -16.30 -23.94 -2.15
C ASN A 241 -15.75 -22.74 -2.93
N PHE A 242 -14.58 -22.85 -3.57
CA PHE A 242 -14.00 -21.79 -4.40
C PHE A 242 -14.58 -21.80 -5.82
N GLY A 243 -15.86 -21.46 -5.91
CA GLY A 243 -16.67 -21.44 -7.13
C GLY A 243 -16.42 -20.20 -7.98
N LEU A 244 -17.11 -20.12 -9.12
CA LEU A 244 -16.88 -19.04 -10.08
C LEU A 244 -17.19 -17.65 -9.50
N PHE A 245 -18.20 -17.55 -8.64
CA PHE A 245 -18.55 -16.31 -7.95
C PHE A 245 -17.45 -15.88 -6.96
N GLU A 246 -16.97 -16.80 -6.13
CA GLU A 246 -15.89 -16.55 -5.18
C GLU A 246 -14.59 -16.19 -5.90
N ARG A 247 -14.27 -16.87 -7.01
CA ARG A 247 -13.13 -16.55 -7.89
C ARG A 247 -13.19 -15.12 -8.40
N PHE A 248 -14.34 -14.68 -8.90
CA PHE A 248 -14.54 -13.30 -9.34
C PHE A 248 -14.38 -12.30 -8.18
N LYS A 249 -14.98 -12.58 -7.02
CA LYS A 249 -14.84 -11.72 -5.83
C LYS A 249 -13.38 -11.55 -5.41
N VAL A 250 -12.61 -12.63 -5.43
CA VAL A 250 -11.17 -12.59 -5.15
C VAL A 250 -10.41 -11.78 -6.19
N ALA A 251 -10.64 -12.02 -7.49
CA ALA A 251 -9.98 -11.27 -8.57
C ALA A 251 -10.30 -9.77 -8.48
N PHE A 252 -11.57 -9.42 -8.26
CA PHE A 252 -12.03 -8.05 -8.08
C PHE A 252 -11.35 -7.37 -6.88
N GLY A 253 -11.40 -8.01 -5.71
CA GLY A 253 -10.77 -7.49 -4.51
C GLY A 253 -9.25 -7.31 -4.64
N MET A 254 -8.57 -8.24 -5.32
CA MET A 254 -7.14 -8.12 -5.63
C MET A 254 -6.86 -6.87 -6.47
N ILE A 255 -7.62 -6.65 -7.56
CA ILE A 255 -7.46 -5.47 -8.42
C ILE A 255 -7.75 -4.17 -7.66
N CYS A 256 -8.77 -4.14 -6.80
CA CYS A 256 -9.04 -3.00 -5.91
C CYS A 256 -7.86 -2.69 -4.97
N GLY A 257 -7.20 -3.72 -4.43
CA GLY A 257 -6.00 -3.58 -3.63
C GLY A 257 -4.83 -2.97 -4.43
N ILE A 258 -4.56 -3.51 -5.62
CA ILE A 258 -3.48 -3.02 -6.49
C ILE A 258 -3.75 -1.58 -6.95
N ASP A 259 -4.97 -1.24 -7.36
CA ASP A 259 -5.35 0.12 -7.75
C ASP A 259 -5.12 1.11 -6.60
N ARG A 260 -5.49 0.72 -5.38
CA ARG A 260 -5.22 1.54 -4.19
C ARG A 260 -3.73 1.76 -3.96
N MET A 261 -2.90 0.72 -4.11
CA MET A 261 -1.44 0.87 -4.01
C MET A 261 -0.90 1.83 -5.08
N HIS A 262 -1.28 1.63 -6.34
CA HIS A 262 -0.81 2.42 -7.47
C HIS A 262 -1.20 3.90 -7.36
N LYS A 263 -2.42 4.20 -6.89
CA LYS A 263 -2.90 5.56 -6.62
C LYS A 263 -2.14 6.25 -5.49
N ASN A 264 -1.71 5.49 -4.48
CA ASN A 264 -0.86 6.01 -3.39
C ASN A 264 0.63 6.02 -3.75
N GLY A 265 0.99 5.76 -5.00
CA GLY A 265 2.39 5.84 -5.44
C GLY A 265 3.23 4.65 -4.98
N PHE A 266 2.65 3.46 -4.86
CA PHE A 266 3.37 2.22 -4.58
C PHE A 266 3.20 1.20 -5.68
N VAL A 267 4.29 0.50 -6.05
CA VAL A 267 4.26 -0.72 -6.87
C VAL A 267 4.63 -1.90 -5.99
N HIS A 268 3.85 -2.98 -6.04
CA HIS A 268 4.05 -4.15 -5.19
C HIS A 268 5.25 -4.99 -5.62
N ARG A 269 5.34 -5.30 -6.92
CA ARG A 269 6.39 -6.12 -7.59
C ARG A 269 6.44 -7.61 -7.24
N ASP A 270 5.45 -8.14 -6.53
CA ASP A 270 5.34 -9.58 -6.21
C ASP A 270 3.88 -10.00 -6.03
N ILE A 271 3.02 -9.56 -6.95
CA ILE A 271 1.64 -10.03 -7.00
C ILE A 271 1.65 -11.50 -7.44
N LYS A 272 1.10 -12.37 -6.60
CA LYS A 272 0.98 -13.82 -6.82
C LYS A 272 -0.02 -14.40 -5.82
N PRO A 273 -0.52 -15.62 -6.00
CA PRO A 273 -1.44 -16.24 -5.06
C PRO A 273 -0.94 -16.32 -3.61
N ASP A 274 0.36 -16.50 -3.40
CA ASP A 274 0.95 -16.57 -2.05
C ASP A 274 0.84 -15.24 -1.27
N ASN A 275 0.79 -14.11 -1.98
CA ASN A 275 0.75 -12.76 -1.41
C ASN A 275 -0.65 -12.13 -1.43
N VAL A 276 -1.68 -12.90 -1.81
CA VAL A 276 -3.08 -12.48 -1.74
C VAL A 276 -3.76 -13.33 -0.68
N LEU A 277 -4.07 -12.76 0.49
CA LEU A 277 -4.73 -13.45 1.59
C LEU A 277 -6.25 -13.37 1.46
N ILE A 278 -6.95 -14.44 1.82
CA ILE A 278 -8.40 -14.59 1.59
C ILE A 278 -9.15 -14.70 2.92
N THR A 279 -10.09 -13.79 3.16
CA THR A 279 -10.96 -13.86 4.35
C THR A 279 -11.98 -15.00 4.23
N GLU A 280 -12.69 -15.32 5.32
CA GLU A 280 -13.77 -16.34 5.27
C GLU A 280 -14.82 -16.06 4.20
N ASP A 281 -15.14 -14.79 3.96
CA ASP A 281 -16.11 -14.36 2.96
C ASP A 281 -15.52 -14.21 1.55
N TYR A 282 -14.34 -14.77 1.27
CA TYR A 282 -13.63 -14.64 -0.01
C TYR A 282 -13.30 -13.19 -0.41
N CYS A 283 -13.07 -12.30 0.56
CA CYS A 283 -12.49 -10.99 0.29
C CYS A 283 -10.96 -11.12 0.19
N ALA A 284 -10.38 -10.60 -0.89
CA ALA A 284 -8.93 -10.59 -1.10
C ALA A 284 -8.26 -9.41 -0.38
N LYS A 285 -7.11 -9.67 0.26
CA LYS A 285 -6.22 -8.70 0.90
C LYS A 285 -4.79 -8.88 0.38
N ILE A 286 -4.23 -7.84 -0.20
CA ILE A 286 -2.82 -7.84 -0.63
C ILE A 286 -1.91 -7.81 0.60
N ALA A 287 -0.87 -8.64 0.61
CA ALA A 287 0.08 -8.83 1.70
C ALA A 287 1.53 -8.91 1.16
N ASP A 288 2.50 -8.87 2.08
CA ASP A 288 3.95 -8.94 1.83
C ASP A 288 4.52 -7.80 0.97
N PHE A 289 4.68 -6.66 1.61
CA PHE A 289 5.20 -5.44 0.99
C PHE A 289 6.73 -5.30 1.08
N GLY A 290 7.45 -6.37 1.45
CA GLY A 290 8.90 -6.31 1.74
C GLY A 290 9.77 -5.86 0.57
N ILE A 291 9.23 -5.96 -0.66
CA ILE A 291 9.86 -5.47 -1.88
C ILE A 291 9.03 -4.40 -2.60
N ALA A 292 8.00 -3.84 -1.97
CA ALA A 292 7.26 -2.72 -2.52
C ALA A 292 8.20 -1.51 -2.70
N LYS A 293 7.86 -0.65 -3.66
CA LYS A 293 8.68 0.54 -3.95
C LYS A 293 7.83 1.79 -4.02
N ILE A 294 8.32 2.83 -3.34
CA ILE A 294 7.76 4.18 -3.42
C ILE A 294 8.11 4.76 -4.79
N ILE A 295 7.08 5.23 -5.48
CA ILE A 295 7.16 5.81 -6.81
C ILE A 295 7.67 7.27 -6.76
N GLN A 296 7.68 7.90 -5.58
CA GLN A 296 8.00 9.32 -5.37
C GLN A 296 9.47 9.65 -5.02
N GLU A 297 10.39 8.69 -4.92
CA GLU A 297 11.78 8.96 -4.49
C GLU A 297 12.69 9.61 -5.55
N VAL A 298 12.21 9.93 -6.76
CA VAL A 298 13.05 10.60 -7.77
C VAL A 298 12.37 11.83 -8.36
N GLN A 299 12.42 12.94 -7.61
CA GLN A 299 12.11 14.29 -8.12
C GLN A 299 13.34 14.96 -8.77
N THR A 300 14.24 14.18 -9.34
CA THR A 300 15.22 14.65 -10.33
C THR A 300 15.16 13.70 -11.52
N LYS A 301 14.22 13.97 -12.44
CA LYS A 301 13.84 13.15 -13.62
C LYS A 301 13.09 11.86 -13.24
N GLN A 302 11.97 11.59 -13.92
CA GLN A 302 10.93 10.58 -13.62
C GLN A 302 11.42 9.12 -13.74
N LYS A 303 12.44 8.75 -12.98
CA LYS A 303 13.31 7.64 -13.34
C LYS A 303 13.88 7.01 -12.06
N THR A 304 13.45 5.79 -11.73
CA THR A 304 13.85 5.13 -10.48
C THR A 304 14.90 4.05 -10.74
N ILE A 305 15.98 4.00 -9.94
CA ILE A 305 17.06 2.99 -10.06
C ILE A 305 16.52 1.63 -9.61
N PHE A 306 16.50 0.65 -10.50
CA PHE A 306 16.12 -0.72 -10.14
C PHE A 306 17.23 -1.38 -9.28
N THR A 307 16.91 -1.83 -8.07
CA THR A 307 17.87 -2.47 -7.15
C THR A 307 17.30 -3.76 -6.56
N GLY A 308 18.12 -4.81 -6.53
CA GLY A 308 17.78 -6.14 -5.99
C GLY A 308 17.13 -7.09 -7.00
N THR A 309 16.81 -8.30 -6.56
CA THR A 309 16.04 -9.31 -7.31
C THR A 309 14.60 -9.35 -6.77
N PRO A 310 13.71 -8.44 -7.19
CA PRO A 310 12.31 -8.49 -6.78
C PRO A 310 11.56 -9.62 -7.49
N GLY A 311 10.48 -10.08 -6.86
CA GLY A 311 9.49 -10.96 -7.46
C GLY A 311 9.80 -12.45 -7.39
N THR A 312 8.76 -13.24 -7.63
CA THR A 312 8.87 -14.70 -7.77
C THR A 312 8.95 -15.02 -9.25
N PHE A 313 9.99 -15.75 -9.66
CA PHE A 313 10.28 -16.02 -11.08
C PHE A 313 9.07 -16.40 -11.98
N PRO A 314 8.08 -17.19 -11.52
CA PRO A 314 6.92 -17.55 -12.33
C PRO A 314 5.94 -16.39 -12.63
N TYR A 315 5.94 -15.31 -11.84
CA TYR A 315 5.00 -14.18 -11.99
C TYR A 315 5.68 -12.91 -12.50
N MET A 316 7.00 -12.97 -12.69
CA MET A 316 7.80 -11.83 -13.07
C MET A 316 7.62 -11.50 -14.55
N SER A 317 7.43 -10.22 -14.86
CA SER A 317 7.28 -9.77 -16.24
C SER A 317 8.59 -9.88 -17.04
N PRO A 318 8.53 -10.06 -18.37
CA PRO A 318 9.72 -10.24 -19.20
C PRO A 318 10.74 -9.10 -19.06
N GLU A 319 10.27 -7.86 -19.04
CA GLU A 319 11.12 -6.69 -18.89
C GLU A 319 11.76 -6.58 -17.50
N MET A 320 11.10 -7.07 -16.46
CA MET A 320 11.64 -7.10 -15.09
C MET A 320 12.83 -8.07 -15.00
N PHE A 321 12.78 -9.22 -15.69
CA PHE A 321 13.93 -10.11 -15.85
C PHE A 321 15.11 -9.41 -16.54
N LYS A 322 14.83 -8.68 -17.62
CA LYS A 322 15.85 -7.90 -18.35
C LYS A 322 16.50 -6.88 -17.42
N TYR A 323 15.70 -6.16 -16.63
CA TYR A 323 16.21 -5.16 -15.71
C TYR A 323 17.06 -5.75 -14.58
N ILE A 324 16.67 -6.91 -14.02
CA ILE A 324 17.50 -7.63 -13.06
C ILE A 324 18.84 -8.05 -13.68
N ALA A 325 18.81 -8.60 -14.89
CA ALA A 325 20.03 -9.05 -15.56
C ALA A 325 21.01 -7.89 -15.82
N GLU A 326 20.51 -6.77 -16.34
CA GLU A 326 21.31 -5.58 -16.63
C GLU A 326 21.85 -4.90 -15.35
N THR A 327 21.06 -4.86 -14.27
CA THR A 327 21.52 -4.31 -12.98
C THR A 327 22.58 -5.19 -12.31
N ASN A 328 22.45 -6.52 -12.41
CA ASN A 328 23.48 -7.45 -11.91
C ASN A 328 24.81 -7.32 -12.67
N LEU A 329 24.79 -6.79 -13.89
CA LEU A 329 26.00 -6.49 -14.69
C LEU A 329 26.60 -5.10 -14.38
N GLY A 330 26.09 -4.41 -13.35
CA GLY A 330 26.53 -3.07 -12.95
C GLY A 330 25.87 -1.93 -13.73
N GLY A 331 24.83 -2.23 -14.52
CA GLY A 331 24.05 -1.22 -15.23
C GLY A 331 23.12 -0.45 -14.28
N ASN A 332 23.01 0.86 -14.47
CA ASN A 332 22.00 1.68 -13.80
C ASN A 332 20.83 1.87 -14.74
N ILE A 333 19.73 1.15 -14.49
CA ILE A 333 18.53 1.25 -15.30
C ILE A 333 17.56 2.17 -14.59
N GLU A 334 17.15 3.17 -15.34
CA GLU A 334 16.12 4.09 -14.93
C GLU A 334 14.78 3.66 -15.52
N ILE A 335 13.80 3.40 -14.67
CA ILE A 335 12.45 2.97 -15.08
C ILE A 335 11.46 4.05 -14.66
N THR A 336 10.53 4.38 -15.54
CA THR A 336 9.44 5.31 -15.23
C THR A 336 8.45 4.70 -14.24
N ILE A 337 7.63 5.58 -13.67
CA ILE A 337 6.54 5.22 -12.76
C ILE A 337 5.56 4.26 -13.43
N ASP A 338 5.13 4.61 -14.64
CA ASP A 338 4.08 3.85 -15.33
C ASP A 338 4.61 2.52 -15.84
N GLU A 339 5.87 2.45 -16.32
CA GLU A 339 6.54 1.19 -16.63
C GLU A 339 6.62 0.28 -15.40
N SER A 340 6.96 0.83 -14.22
CA SER A 340 7.04 0.04 -12.99
C SER A 340 5.69 -0.56 -12.60
N LYS A 341 4.58 0.19 -12.77
CA LYS A 341 3.23 -0.32 -12.52
C LYS A 341 2.87 -1.49 -13.44
N LYS A 342 3.42 -1.57 -14.66
CA LYS A 342 3.17 -2.67 -15.60
C LYS A 342 3.67 -4.03 -15.10
N PHE A 343 4.58 -4.07 -14.13
CA PHE A 343 5.00 -5.32 -13.48
C PHE A 343 3.84 -5.97 -12.73
N ASP A 344 3.11 -5.17 -11.94
CA ASP A 344 1.92 -5.63 -11.21
C ASP A 344 0.77 -5.99 -12.16
N ILE A 345 0.66 -5.31 -13.31
CA ILE A 345 -0.35 -5.63 -14.33
C ILE A 345 -0.10 -7.02 -14.92
N PHE A 346 1.15 -7.32 -15.29
CA PHE A 346 1.52 -8.63 -15.82
C PHE A 346 1.27 -9.74 -14.79
N ALA A 347 1.76 -9.53 -13.57
CA ALA A 347 1.64 -10.47 -12.47
C ALA A 347 0.16 -10.70 -12.05
N SER A 348 -0.67 -9.65 -12.08
CA SER A 348 -2.11 -9.78 -11.83
C SER A 348 -2.82 -10.53 -12.96
N GLY A 349 -2.43 -10.36 -14.22
CA GLY A 349 -2.94 -11.15 -15.35
C GLY A 349 -2.71 -12.66 -15.17
N LEU A 350 -1.50 -13.05 -14.75
CA LEU A 350 -1.18 -14.44 -14.42
C LEU A 350 -1.93 -14.96 -13.19
N THR A 351 -2.09 -14.10 -12.18
CA THR A 351 -2.86 -14.47 -10.98
C THR A 351 -4.34 -14.65 -11.30
N ILE A 352 -4.93 -13.82 -12.17
CA ILE A 352 -6.29 -13.96 -12.67
C ILE A 352 -6.42 -15.26 -13.48
N LEU A 353 -5.49 -15.52 -14.40
CA LEU A 353 -5.45 -16.80 -15.12
C LEU A 353 -5.51 -17.97 -14.12
N GLU A 354 -4.72 -17.91 -13.06
CA GLU A 354 -4.67 -19.00 -12.11
C GLU A 354 -5.91 -19.12 -11.22
N ILE A 355 -6.55 -18.01 -10.89
CA ILE A 355 -7.86 -17.99 -10.21
C ILE A 355 -8.91 -18.78 -11.02
N PHE A 356 -8.94 -18.61 -12.34
CA PHE A 356 -10.00 -19.19 -13.17
C PHE A 356 -9.64 -20.56 -13.76
N TYR A 357 -8.36 -20.82 -14.05
CA TYR A 357 -7.90 -22.00 -14.82
C TYR A 357 -6.90 -22.88 -14.09
N GLY A 358 -6.39 -22.45 -12.93
CA GLY A 358 -5.33 -23.17 -12.23
C GLY A 358 -3.94 -22.86 -12.79
N THR A 359 -3.04 -23.83 -12.80
CA THR A 359 -1.61 -23.54 -12.98
C THR A 359 -1.25 -23.01 -14.37
N HIS A 360 -0.16 -22.26 -14.44
CA HIS A 360 0.39 -21.77 -15.70
C HIS A 360 1.79 -22.39 -15.95
N GLU A 361 2.02 -22.90 -17.15
CA GLU A 361 3.26 -23.62 -17.48
C GLU A 361 4.23 -22.77 -18.30
N ARG A 362 5.49 -23.22 -18.38
CA ARG A 362 6.51 -22.62 -19.23
C ARG A 362 6.41 -23.22 -20.63
N LYS A 363 6.75 -22.44 -21.65
CA LYS A 363 6.86 -22.94 -23.04
C LYS A 363 7.78 -24.15 -23.17
N ASP A 364 8.90 -24.13 -22.45
CA ASP A 364 9.85 -25.23 -22.33
C ASP A 364 9.99 -25.62 -20.85
N PRO A 365 9.33 -26.70 -20.40
CA PRO A 365 9.40 -27.16 -19.01
C PRO A 365 10.81 -27.55 -18.54
N SER A 366 11.73 -27.83 -19.47
CA SER A 366 13.12 -28.20 -19.15
C SER A 366 14.01 -27.00 -18.80
N LYS A 367 13.60 -25.78 -19.18
CA LYS A 367 14.36 -24.54 -18.95
C LYS A 367 13.74 -23.71 -17.84
N GLY A 368 14.55 -23.03 -17.03
CA GLY A 368 14.06 -22.09 -16.01
C GLY A 368 13.15 -20.98 -16.57
N TYR A 369 12.44 -20.28 -15.69
CA TYR A 369 11.70 -19.07 -16.08
C TYR A 369 12.66 -17.99 -16.56
N SER A 370 12.37 -17.40 -17.71
CA SER A 370 13.15 -16.30 -18.28
C SER A 370 12.31 -15.54 -19.30
N TYR A 371 12.81 -14.37 -19.69
CA TYR A 371 12.31 -13.61 -20.85
C TYR A 371 12.20 -14.47 -22.13
N THR A 372 13.09 -15.46 -22.31
CA THR A 372 13.12 -16.33 -23.49
C THR A 372 12.30 -17.62 -23.35
N ASN A 373 11.73 -17.87 -22.16
CA ASN A 373 10.88 -19.02 -21.86
C ASN A 373 9.55 -18.56 -21.24
N PRO A 374 8.67 -17.93 -22.05
CA PRO A 374 7.45 -17.33 -21.55
C PRO A 374 6.44 -18.38 -21.07
N ILE A 375 5.42 -17.91 -20.37
CA ILE A 375 4.29 -18.73 -19.94
C ILE A 375 3.43 -19.11 -21.14
N VAL A 376 2.92 -20.33 -21.13
CA VAL A 376 1.94 -20.82 -22.09
C VAL A 376 0.63 -21.08 -21.34
N ILE A 377 -0.44 -20.52 -21.88
CA ILE A 377 -1.80 -20.81 -21.45
C ILE A 377 -2.22 -22.06 -22.25
N GLU A 378 -2.23 -23.23 -21.60
CA GLU A 378 -2.49 -24.51 -22.28
C GLU A 378 -3.94 -24.66 -22.77
N GLN A 379 -4.89 -24.04 -22.06
CA GLN A 379 -6.31 -24.13 -22.36
C GLN A 379 -6.86 -22.77 -22.72
N ASP A 380 -7.68 -22.70 -23.78
CA ASP A 380 -8.27 -21.43 -24.19
C ASP A 380 -9.17 -20.87 -23.08
N PRO A 381 -8.87 -19.69 -22.48
CA PRO A 381 -9.64 -19.19 -21.36
C PRO A 381 -11.10 -18.93 -21.77
N LYS A 382 -12.06 -19.58 -21.08
CA LYS A 382 -13.52 -19.39 -21.30
C LYS A 382 -14.06 -18.02 -20.82
N TYR A 383 -13.37 -17.43 -19.87
CA TYR A 383 -13.67 -16.21 -19.12
C TYR A 383 -12.43 -15.31 -19.06
N PHE A 384 -12.63 -14.00 -19.22
CA PHE A 384 -11.56 -13.00 -19.06
C PHE A 384 -10.40 -13.17 -20.04
N LYS A 385 -10.55 -13.95 -21.12
CA LYS A 385 -9.48 -14.22 -22.08
C LYS A 385 -8.83 -12.94 -22.60
N LYS A 386 -9.66 -12.02 -23.09
CA LYS A 386 -9.22 -10.73 -23.63
C LYS A 386 -8.46 -9.91 -22.58
N LEU A 387 -8.96 -9.89 -21.33
CA LEU A 387 -8.32 -9.21 -20.21
C LEU A 387 -6.95 -9.82 -19.89
N ILE A 388 -6.90 -11.14 -19.68
CA ILE A 388 -5.68 -11.87 -19.32
C ILE A 388 -4.63 -11.66 -20.41
N LEU A 389 -4.96 -11.90 -21.67
CA LEU A 389 -4.03 -11.76 -22.81
C LEU A 389 -3.49 -10.32 -22.92
N LYS A 390 -4.32 -9.31 -22.70
CA LYS A 390 -3.85 -7.91 -22.65
C LYS A 390 -2.94 -7.65 -21.45
N CYS A 391 -3.23 -8.21 -20.27
CA CYS A 391 -2.40 -8.03 -19.07
C CYS A 391 -1.02 -8.70 -19.22
N VAL A 392 -0.97 -9.87 -19.85
CA VAL A 392 0.27 -10.63 -20.06
C VAL A 392 0.96 -10.33 -21.40
N ASP A 393 0.57 -9.24 -22.06
CA ASP A 393 1.22 -8.81 -23.29
C ASP A 393 2.72 -8.64 -23.06
N PHE A 394 3.50 -9.11 -24.02
CA PHE A 394 4.95 -9.07 -23.94
C PHE A 394 5.46 -7.63 -23.85
N GLU A 395 4.83 -6.73 -24.59
CA GLU A 395 5.18 -5.32 -24.64
C GLU A 395 4.42 -4.57 -23.52
N PRO A 396 5.11 -4.00 -22.51
CA PRO A 396 4.46 -3.39 -21.35
C PRO A 396 3.50 -2.25 -21.70
N SER A 397 3.78 -1.54 -22.79
CA SER A 397 2.95 -0.43 -23.26
C SER A 397 1.59 -0.86 -23.81
N ASN A 398 1.46 -2.11 -24.28
CA ASN A 398 0.19 -2.69 -24.74
C ASN A 398 -0.72 -3.14 -23.60
N ARG A 399 -0.15 -3.34 -22.40
CA ARG A 399 -0.92 -3.77 -21.22
C ARG A 399 -1.84 -2.64 -20.77
N PRO A 400 -3.02 -2.95 -20.21
CA PRO A 400 -3.92 -1.93 -19.67
C PRO A 400 -3.30 -1.25 -18.43
N THR A 401 -3.89 -0.13 -18.02
CA THR A 401 -3.69 0.44 -16.70
C THR A 401 -4.54 -0.32 -15.67
N ILE A 402 -4.17 -0.24 -14.39
CA ILE A 402 -4.96 -0.91 -13.35
C ILE A 402 -6.40 -0.37 -13.28
N SER A 403 -6.58 0.93 -13.58
CA SER A 403 -7.90 1.56 -13.63
C SER A 403 -8.75 1.01 -14.78
N GLN A 404 -8.18 0.78 -15.97
CA GLN A 404 -8.90 0.12 -17.07
C GLN A 404 -9.31 -1.32 -16.72
N ILE A 405 -8.47 -2.07 -16.00
CA ILE A 405 -8.84 -3.40 -15.52
C ILE A 405 -10.00 -3.31 -14.52
N LEU A 406 -9.92 -2.37 -13.57
CA LEU A 406 -10.95 -2.16 -12.57
C LEU A 406 -12.28 -1.76 -13.23
N ASP A 407 -12.26 -0.82 -14.18
CA ASP A 407 -13.44 -0.40 -14.92
C ASP A 407 -14.08 -1.58 -15.65
N TYR A 408 -13.28 -2.40 -16.34
CA TYR A 408 -13.77 -3.62 -16.98
C TYR A 408 -14.47 -4.59 -16.01
N LEU A 409 -13.87 -4.80 -14.83
CA LEU A 409 -14.46 -5.66 -13.81
C LEU A 409 -15.69 -5.05 -13.13
N ILE A 410 -15.76 -3.73 -12.99
CA ILE A 410 -16.95 -3.01 -12.50
C ILE A 410 -18.09 -3.17 -13.50
N VAL A 411 -17.86 -2.94 -14.79
CA VAL A 411 -18.90 -3.09 -15.82
C VAL A 411 -19.41 -4.53 -15.85
N LEU A 412 -18.53 -5.53 -15.70
CA LEU A 412 -18.97 -6.92 -15.56
C LEU A 412 -19.77 -7.16 -14.27
N ASN A 413 -19.32 -6.63 -13.13
CA ASN A 413 -20.08 -6.74 -11.88
C ASN A 413 -21.47 -6.11 -12.03
N ASP A 414 -21.57 -4.92 -12.58
CA ASP A 414 -22.83 -4.21 -12.79
C ASP A 414 -23.74 -4.97 -13.76
N PHE A 415 -23.17 -5.57 -14.81
CA PHE A 415 -23.90 -6.47 -15.71
C PHE A 415 -24.45 -7.69 -14.97
N ILE A 416 -23.64 -8.34 -14.13
CA ILE A 416 -24.08 -9.45 -13.27
C ILE A 416 -25.19 -8.97 -12.32
N GLN A 417 -25.06 -7.80 -11.69
CA GLN A 417 -26.10 -7.23 -10.80
C GLN A 417 -27.38 -6.87 -11.55
N PHE A 418 -27.28 -6.34 -12.77
CA PHE A 418 -28.43 -6.04 -13.61
C PHE A 418 -29.21 -7.30 -13.95
N LEU A 419 -28.53 -8.36 -14.40
CA LEU A 419 -29.14 -9.67 -14.65
C LEU A 419 -29.80 -10.23 -13.38
N ARG A 420 -29.20 -9.99 -12.20
CA ARG A 420 -29.77 -10.37 -10.89
C ARG A 420 -31.07 -9.63 -10.56
N SER A 421 -31.17 -8.34 -10.90
CA SER A 421 -32.33 -7.49 -10.57
C SER A 421 -33.64 -7.90 -11.26
N GLY A 422 -33.56 -8.67 -12.36
CA GLY A 422 -34.71 -9.12 -13.14
C GLY A 422 -35.25 -10.52 -12.82
N LYS A 423 -34.44 -11.46 -12.30
CA LYS A 423 -34.85 -12.87 -12.06
C LYS A 423 -34.27 -13.57 -10.82
N LEU A 424 -33.30 -12.99 -10.11
CA LEU A 424 -32.45 -13.72 -9.14
C LEU A 424 -32.12 -12.86 -7.91
N LYS A 425 -33.15 -12.50 -7.12
CA LYS A 425 -33.03 -11.55 -6.01
C LYS A 425 -32.16 -11.98 -4.82
N ASP A 426 -31.64 -13.21 -4.78
CA ASP A 426 -31.00 -13.71 -3.57
C ASP A 426 -29.85 -14.69 -3.84
N LEU A 427 -28.81 -14.22 -4.55
CA LEU A 427 -27.64 -15.04 -4.88
C LEU A 427 -26.91 -15.52 -3.63
N ASP A 428 -26.87 -14.73 -2.55
CA ASP A 428 -26.21 -15.12 -1.31
C ASP A 428 -26.94 -16.27 -0.60
N SER A 429 -28.26 -16.38 -0.75
CA SER A 429 -29.07 -17.53 -0.27
C SER A 429 -29.00 -18.78 -1.15
N LYS A 430 -28.47 -18.67 -2.38
CA LYS A 430 -28.45 -19.77 -3.35
C LYS A 430 -27.33 -20.77 -3.07
N ASN A 431 -27.59 -22.02 -3.42
CA ASN A 431 -26.59 -23.09 -3.35
C ASN A 431 -25.42 -22.80 -4.32
N PHE A 432 -24.31 -23.50 -4.10
CA PHE A 432 -23.07 -23.33 -4.88
C PHE A 432 -23.24 -23.54 -6.40
N GLN A 433 -24.09 -24.48 -6.80
CA GLN A 433 -24.27 -24.86 -8.19
C GLN A 433 -25.06 -23.80 -8.96
N ASP A 434 -26.15 -23.30 -8.37
CA ASP A 434 -26.92 -22.16 -8.87
C ASP A 434 -26.04 -20.91 -9.05
N LYS A 435 -25.18 -20.59 -8.06
CA LYS A 435 -24.26 -19.45 -8.13
C LYS A 435 -23.29 -19.57 -9.30
N THR A 436 -22.81 -20.79 -9.54
CA THR A 436 -21.88 -21.08 -10.64
C THR A 436 -22.58 -20.88 -11.98
N GLU A 437 -23.71 -21.54 -12.21
CA GLU A 437 -24.46 -21.47 -13.49
C GLU A 437 -24.81 -20.03 -13.89
N ILE A 438 -25.34 -19.23 -12.96
CA ILE A 438 -25.68 -17.82 -13.20
C ILE A 438 -24.44 -17.01 -13.62
N MET A 439 -23.30 -17.29 -12.98
CA MET A 439 -22.06 -16.60 -13.27
C MET A 439 -21.50 -17.00 -14.63
N GLU A 440 -21.63 -18.28 -15.01
CA GLU A 440 -21.21 -18.76 -16.34
C GLU A 440 -22.03 -18.07 -17.45
N GLU A 441 -23.36 -18.07 -17.33
CA GLU A 441 -24.24 -17.40 -18.29
C GLU A 441 -23.94 -15.90 -18.42
N SER A 442 -23.72 -15.25 -17.27
CA SER A 442 -23.43 -13.81 -17.23
C SER A 442 -22.12 -13.48 -17.94
N CYS A 443 -21.05 -14.25 -17.70
CA CYS A 443 -19.77 -14.04 -18.36
C CYS A 443 -19.84 -14.33 -19.87
N GLU A 444 -20.55 -15.39 -20.29
CA GLU A 444 -20.72 -15.70 -21.71
C GLU A 444 -21.49 -14.61 -22.47
N LEU A 445 -22.55 -14.06 -21.86
CA LEU A 445 -23.28 -12.93 -22.42
C LEU A 445 -22.40 -11.68 -22.50
N PHE A 446 -21.65 -11.39 -21.44
CA PHE A 446 -20.75 -10.26 -21.38
C PHE A 446 -19.67 -10.30 -22.48
N GLU A 447 -19.07 -11.47 -22.73
CA GLU A 447 -18.07 -11.62 -23.80
C GLU A 447 -18.66 -11.48 -25.21
N LYS A 448 -19.92 -11.90 -25.42
CA LYS A 448 -20.65 -11.74 -26.70
C LYS A 448 -20.96 -10.27 -27.01
N GLU A 449 -21.25 -9.46 -26.01
CA GLU A 449 -21.54 -8.02 -26.14
C GLU A 449 -20.28 -7.18 -26.49
N ASN A 450 -19.11 -7.81 -26.65
CA ASN A 450 -17.87 -7.19 -27.12
C ASN A 450 -17.40 -5.98 -26.27
N PHE A 451 -17.64 -5.99 -24.96
CA PHE A 451 -17.05 -4.98 -24.06
C PHE A 451 -15.52 -4.96 -24.21
N SER A 452 -15.00 -3.81 -24.66
CA SER A 452 -13.58 -3.59 -24.91
C SER A 452 -12.87 -3.02 -23.68
N ILE A 453 -11.69 -3.57 -23.38
CA ILE A 453 -10.71 -3.01 -22.42
C ILE A 453 -9.92 -1.88 -23.05
#